data_AF-A0A7V0IF40-F1
#
_entry.id   AF-A0A7V0IF40-F1
#
_cell.length_a   1.000
_cell.length_b   1.000
_cell.length_c   1.000
_cell.angle_alpha   90.00
_cell.angle_beta   90.00
_cell.angle_gamma   90.00
#
_symmetry.space_group_name_H-M   'P 1'
#
loop_
_entity.id
_entity.type
_entity.pdbx_description
1 polymer ?
#
loop_
_entity_poly.entity_id
_entity_poly.type
_entity_poly.pdbx_seq_one_letter_code
_entity_poly.pdbx_strand_id
1 'polypeptide(L)'
;MKIVEYTPEHRRAWEEFVDRSNNGTFFAYQRFYDYHPPGRFVHRHLMFFRGNALVSVFPAAERQIDGKRILVSHPGASFAGFVLRPKTSVSEALKLVETLVDFARAEGYDGIEITRPPWIYYKFPEDHIDFALFVRGAYHRKRELTAVVRLYDSIEKNLAIMRPEAR
;
A
#
# COMPACT_ATOMS: atom_id res chain seq x y z
N MET A 1 -10.72 11.11 11.49
CA MET A 1 -9.44 10.44 11.22
C MET A 1 -8.44 11.53 10.87
N LYS A 2 -7.18 11.38 11.28
CA LYS A 2 -6.11 12.37 11.06
C LYS A 2 -4.96 11.69 10.32
N ILE A 3 -4.35 12.40 9.37
CA ILE A 3 -3.08 12.00 8.78
C ILE A 3 -1.93 12.69 9.52
N VAL A 4 -0.88 11.95 9.79
CA VAL A 4 0.42 12.43 10.25
C VAL A 4 1.45 11.90 9.27
N GLU A 5 2.36 12.77 8.83
CA GLU A 5 3.48 12.31 8.01
C GLU A 5 4.49 11.56 8.87
N TYR A 6 5.00 10.48 8.30
CA TYR A 6 6.05 9.69 8.91
C TYR A 6 7.30 10.55 9.14
N THR A 7 7.91 10.31 10.29
CA THR A 7 9.25 10.78 10.64
C THR A 7 10.01 9.61 11.27
N PRO A 8 11.36 9.64 11.37
CA PRO A 8 12.13 8.54 11.95
C PRO A 8 11.67 8.09 13.34
N GLU A 9 11.13 8.99 14.16
CA GLU A 9 10.59 8.69 15.50
C GLU A 9 9.38 7.73 15.44
N HIS A 10 8.65 7.75 14.33
CA HIS A 10 7.51 6.88 14.10
C HIS A 10 7.88 5.47 13.60
N ARG A 11 9.16 5.20 13.31
CA ARG A 11 9.63 3.94 12.68
C ARG A 11 9.09 2.70 13.38
N ARG A 12 9.24 2.64 14.70
CA ARG A 12 8.80 1.49 15.48
C ARG A 12 7.29 1.25 15.34
N ALA A 13 6.48 2.28 15.51
CA ALA A 13 5.03 2.18 15.40
C ALA A 13 4.59 1.76 13.98
N TRP A 14 5.26 2.28 12.95
CA TRP A 14 5.02 1.90 11.57
C TRP A 14 5.33 0.43 11.30
N GLU A 15 6.53 -0.04 11.64
CA GLU A 15 6.95 -1.41 11.34
C GLU A 15 6.14 -2.44 12.14
N GLU A 16 5.88 -2.18 13.43
CA GLU A 16 5.01 -3.04 14.24
C GLU A 16 3.56 -3.10 13.69
N PHE A 17 3.10 -2.03 13.04
CA PHE A 17 1.80 -2.02 12.37
C PHE A 17 1.83 -2.90 11.12
N VAL A 18 2.89 -2.81 10.30
CA VAL A 18 3.07 -3.65 9.11
C VAL A 18 3.07 -5.13 9.48
N ASP A 19 3.77 -5.53 10.55
CA ASP A 19 3.81 -6.93 11.01
C ASP A 19 2.42 -7.50 11.29
N ARG A 20 1.57 -6.69 11.93
CA ARG A 20 0.22 -7.07 12.36
C ARG A 20 -0.86 -6.84 11.30
N SER A 21 -0.49 -6.25 10.16
CA SER A 21 -1.42 -5.86 9.10
C SER A 21 -2.03 -7.06 8.36
N ASN A 22 -3.11 -6.79 7.63
CA ASN A 22 -3.79 -7.72 6.73
C ASN A 22 -3.01 -7.94 5.43
N ASN A 23 -2.51 -6.86 4.83
CA ASN A 23 -1.98 -6.83 3.47
C ASN A 23 -0.57 -6.22 3.38
N GLY A 24 0.09 -5.99 4.51
CA GLY A 24 1.46 -5.50 4.55
C GLY A 24 2.43 -6.55 4.03
N THR A 25 3.37 -6.08 3.22
CA THR A 25 4.44 -6.89 2.64
C THR A 25 5.79 -6.27 2.96
N PHE A 26 6.87 -6.88 2.48
CA PHE A 26 8.21 -6.29 2.60
C PHE A 26 8.28 -4.85 2.07
N PHE A 27 7.51 -4.51 1.01
CA PHE A 27 7.43 -3.17 0.45
C PHE A 27 6.79 -2.12 1.35
N ALA A 28 6.11 -2.53 2.43
CA ALA A 28 5.49 -1.61 3.36
C ALA A 28 6.43 -1.12 4.48
N TYR A 29 7.57 -1.78 4.70
CA TYR A 29 8.47 -1.40 5.79
C TYR A 29 9.32 -0.17 5.45
N GLN A 30 9.67 0.63 6.46
CA GLN A 30 10.54 1.78 6.26
C GLN A 30 11.97 1.34 5.90
N ARG A 31 12.45 0.24 6.49
CA ARG A 31 13.74 -0.37 6.10
C ARG A 31 13.85 -0.77 4.63
N PHE A 32 12.73 -1.01 3.94
CA PHE A 32 12.75 -1.24 2.49
C PHE A 32 13.16 0.03 1.73
N TYR A 33 12.83 1.21 2.23
CA TYR A 33 13.16 2.45 1.53
C TYR A 33 14.59 2.93 1.82
N ASP A 34 15.19 2.49 2.93
CA ASP A 34 16.54 2.88 3.38
C ASP A 34 17.67 2.55 2.38
N TYR A 35 17.52 1.56 1.49
CA TYR A 35 18.56 1.23 0.51
C TYR A 35 18.63 2.23 -0.66
N HIS A 36 17.62 3.09 -0.82
CA HIS A 36 17.61 4.06 -1.92
C HIS A 36 18.56 5.23 -1.60
N PRO A 37 19.32 5.71 -2.60
CA PRO A 37 20.15 6.89 -2.42
C PRO A 37 19.33 8.10 -1.95
N PRO A 38 19.85 8.92 -1.02
CA PRO A 38 19.20 10.16 -0.60
C PRO A 38 18.80 11.03 -1.79
N GLY A 39 17.59 11.61 -1.74
CA GLY A 39 17.08 12.49 -2.79
C GLY A 39 16.51 11.79 -4.03
N ARG A 40 16.56 10.46 -4.11
CA ARG A 40 15.94 9.70 -5.22
C ARG A 40 14.42 9.90 -5.29
N PHE A 41 13.77 10.06 -4.13
CA PHE A 41 12.33 10.24 -4.03
C PHE A 41 11.98 11.34 -3.03
N VAL A 42 10.88 12.03 -3.30
CA VAL A 42 10.23 12.93 -2.34
C VAL A 42 9.26 12.09 -1.52
N HIS A 43 9.73 11.57 -0.40
CA HIS A 43 8.94 10.69 0.46
C HIS A 43 7.75 11.45 1.07
N ARG A 44 6.56 10.83 1.02
CA ARG A 44 5.33 11.31 1.66
C ARG A 44 4.64 10.15 2.36
N HIS A 45 5.38 9.39 3.17
CA HIS A 45 4.83 8.23 3.89
C HIS A 45 3.79 8.71 4.92
N LEU A 46 2.56 8.19 4.86
CA LEU A 46 1.44 8.70 5.66
C LEU A 46 0.99 7.70 6.72
N MET A 47 0.64 8.20 7.89
CA MET A 47 0.08 7.44 9.01
C MET A 47 -1.32 7.94 9.33
N PHE A 48 -2.30 7.03 9.42
CA PHE A 48 -3.70 7.36 9.64
C PHE A 48 -4.11 7.02 11.06
N PHE A 49 -4.62 8.00 11.78
CA PHE A 49 -5.01 7.86 13.18
C PHE A 49 -6.51 8.07 13.38
N ARG A 50 -7.12 7.21 14.20
CA ARG A 50 -8.47 7.37 14.74
C ARG A 50 -8.36 7.59 16.24
N GLY A 51 -8.51 8.85 16.68
CA GLY A 51 -8.03 9.25 18.00
C GLY A 51 -6.52 9.07 18.08
N ASN A 52 -6.05 8.34 19.10
CA ASN A 52 -4.63 8.01 19.26
C ASN A 52 -4.24 6.65 18.64
N ALA A 53 -5.20 5.91 18.07
CA ALA A 53 -4.93 4.60 17.49
C ALA A 53 -4.49 4.72 16.03
N LEU A 54 -3.32 4.16 15.69
CA LEU A 54 -2.88 3.97 14.30
C LEU A 54 -3.75 2.89 13.64
N VAL A 55 -4.41 3.25 12.54
CA VAL A 55 -5.37 2.37 11.84
C VAL A 55 -4.95 1.97 10.44
N SER A 56 -4.06 2.75 9.82
CA SER A 56 -3.45 2.43 8.52
C SER A 56 -2.11 3.15 8.38
N VAL A 57 -1.20 2.55 7.62
CA VAL A 57 -0.03 3.25 7.07
C VAL A 57 -0.09 3.21 5.54
N PHE A 58 0.50 4.20 4.88
CA PHE A 58 0.48 4.32 3.43
C PHE A 58 1.85 4.74 2.92
N PRO A 59 2.66 3.81 2.37
CA PRO A 59 3.91 4.19 1.74
C PRO A 59 3.65 4.99 0.46
N ALA A 60 3.95 6.28 0.50
CA ALA A 60 3.73 7.20 -0.62
C ALA A 60 4.99 8.00 -0.95
N ALA A 61 5.00 8.52 -2.17
CA ALA A 61 5.91 9.57 -2.58
C ALA A 61 5.15 10.60 -3.41
N GLU A 62 5.77 11.73 -3.63
CA GLU A 62 5.35 12.72 -4.59
C GLU A 62 6.03 12.52 -5.94
N ARG A 63 5.29 12.72 -7.03
CA ARG A 63 5.83 12.76 -8.39
C ARG A 63 5.20 13.87 -9.22
N GLN A 64 6.01 14.44 -10.10
CA GLN A 64 5.53 15.23 -11.23
C GLN A 64 5.22 14.30 -12.41
N ILE A 65 3.98 14.36 -12.91
CA ILE A 65 3.49 13.57 -14.05
C ILE A 65 2.74 14.53 -14.97
N ASP A 66 3.21 14.71 -16.21
CA ASP A 66 2.60 15.59 -17.22
C ASP A 66 2.34 17.03 -16.68
N GLY A 67 3.28 17.56 -15.91
CA GLY A 67 3.20 18.89 -15.30
C GLY A 67 2.27 18.99 -14.08
N LYS A 68 1.76 17.87 -13.58
CA LYS A 68 0.88 17.80 -12.41
C LYS A 68 1.59 17.15 -11.22
N ARG A 69 1.33 17.67 -10.03
CA ARG A 69 1.83 17.14 -8.76
C ARG A 69 0.90 16.03 -8.28
N ILE A 70 1.36 14.79 -8.32
CA ILE A 70 0.57 13.60 -8.00
C ILE A 70 1.13 12.93 -6.74
N LEU A 71 0.25 12.62 -5.80
CA LEU A 71 0.57 11.74 -4.67
C LEU A 71 0.47 10.30 -5.15
N VAL A 72 1.58 9.57 -5.15
CA VAL A 72 1.63 8.21 -5.69
C VAL A 72 1.96 7.20 -4.60
N SER A 73 1.48 5.97 -4.76
CA SER A 73 2.11 4.80 -4.14
C SER A 73 3.62 4.85 -4.36
N HIS A 74 4.39 4.54 -3.32
CA HIS A 74 5.83 4.78 -3.38
C HIS A 74 6.49 4.07 -4.58
N PRO A 75 7.14 4.80 -5.50
CA PRO A 75 7.60 4.28 -6.81
C PRO A 75 8.82 3.35 -6.71
N GLY A 76 9.50 3.31 -5.55
CA GLY A 76 10.53 2.30 -5.26
C GLY A 76 9.97 0.90 -4.96
N ALA A 77 8.65 0.76 -4.75
CA ALA A 77 8.00 -0.52 -4.53
C ALA A 77 7.20 -0.96 -5.77
N SER A 78 7.13 -2.28 -6.03
CA SER A 78 6.26 -2.82 -7.09
C SER A 78 4.80 -2.46 -6.86
N PHE A 79 4.38 -2.47 -5.59
CA PHE A 79 3.08 -2.01 -5.14
C PHE A 79 3.20 -1.43 -3.75
N ALA A 80 2.39 -0.42 -3.47
CA ALA A 80 2.29 0.23 -2.17
C ALA A 80 0.91 0.91 -2.09
N GLY A 81 0.39 1.14 -0.90
CA GLY A 81 -0.91 1.78 -0.74
C GLY A 81 -1.37 1.66 0.69
N PHE A 82 -2.67 1.63 0.91
CA PHE A 82 -3.21 1.40 2.24
C PHE A 82 -2.76 0.04 2.77
N VAL A 83 -1.97 0.06 3.84
CA VAL A 83 -1.69 -1.09 4.68
C VAL A 83 -2.73 -1.06 5.79
N LEU A 84 -3.55 -2.11 5.88
CA LEU A 84 -4.72 -2.16 6.74
C LEU A 84 -4.51 -3.14 7.88
N ARG A 85 -5.20 -2.91 9.00
CA ARG A 85 -5.28 -3.95 10.05
C ARG A 85 -6.25 -5.04 9.63
N PRO A 86 -6.14 -6.25 10.19
CA PRO A 86 -7.18 -7.26 10.08
C PRO A 86 -8.52 -6.69 10.56
N LYS A 87 -9.61 -7.10 9.91
CA LYS A 87 -10.99 -6.68 10.24
C LYS A 87 -11.25 -5.16 10.11
N THR A 88 -10.50 -4.43 9.28
CA THR A 88 -10.90 -3.08 8.85
C THR A 88 -12.28 -3.16 8.19
N SER A 89 -13.25 -2.37 8.68
CA SER A 89 -14.62 -2.36 8.14
C SER A 89 -14.72 -1.52 6.87
N VAL A 90 -15.77 -1.75 6.08
CA VAL A 90 -16.09 -0.92 4.89
C VAL A 90 -16.20 0.56 5.25
N SER A 91 -16.84 0.90 6.38
CA SER A 91 -16.96 2.28 6.84
C SER A 91 -15.60 2.91 7.18
N GLU A 92 -14.68 2.14 7.78
CA GLU A 92 -13.31 2.61 8.04
C GLU A 92 -12.53 2.80 6.73
N ALA A 93 -12.69 1.90 5.74
CA ALA A 93 -12.09 2.04 4.41
C ALA A 93 -12.59 3.28 3.65
N LEU A 94 -13.91 3.53 3.67
CA LEU A 94 -14.49 4.75 3.11
C LEU A 94 -13.88 6.01 3.74
N LYS A 95 -13.72 6.00 5.08
CA LYS A 95 -13.13 7.13 5.77
C LYS A 95 -11.64 7.30 5.49
N LEU A 96 -10.89 6.20 5.33
CA LEU A 96 -9.48 6.21 4.94
C LEU A 96 -9.28 6.89 3.59
N VAL A 97 -10.03 6.45 2.57
CA VAL A 97 -9.94 7.01 1.22
C VAL A 97 -10.39 8.47 1.20
N GLU A 98 -11.50 8.82 1.87
CA GLU A 98 -11.92 10.22 2.00
C GLU A 98 -10.83 11.08 2.64
N THR A 99 -10.23 10.62 3.75
CA THR A 99 -9.18 11.36 4.45
C THR A 99 -7.94 11.56 3.58
N LEU A 100 -7.57 10.57 2.76
CA LEU A 100 -6.47 10.69 1.81
C LEU A 100 -6.78 11.72 0.70
N VAL A 101 -8.00 11.72 0.17
CA VAL A 101 -8.44 12.69 -0.84
C VAL A 101 -8.41 14.12 -0.28
N ASP A 102 -8.92 14.31 0.94
CA ASP A 102 -8.95 15.62 1.58
C ASP A 102 -7.54 16.12 1.89
N PHE A 103 -6.66 15.24 2.37
CA PHE A 103 -5.24 15.56 2.56
C PHE A 103 -4.56 15.95 1.24
N ALA A 104 -4.77 15.17 0.18
CA ALA A 104 -4.16 15.46 -1.11
C ALA A 104 -4.58 16.85 -1.64
N ARG A 105 -5.87 17.20 -1.50
CA ARG A 105 -6.39 18.52 -1.86
C ARG A 105 -5.80 19.64 -1.01
N ALA A 106 -5.77 19.47 0.32
CA ALA A 106 -5.23 20.47 1.24
C ALA A 106 -3.74 20.75 0.98
N GLU A 107 -2.99 19.72 0.59
CA GLU A 107 -1.58 19.80 0.22
C GLU A 107 -1.36 20.31 -1.20
N GLY A 108 -2.40 20.52 -2.01
CA GLY A 108 -2.29 21.00 -3.39
C GLY A 108 -1.81 19.95 -4.39
N TYR A 109 -2.15 18.67 -4.19
CA TYR A 109 -1.98 17.63 -5.21
C TYR A 109 -3.11 17.67 -6.24
N ASP A 110 -2.76 17.49 -7.51
CA ASP A 110 -3.71 17.43 -8.63
C ASP A 110 -4.40 16.06 -8.75
N GLY A 111 -3.84 15.04 -8.10
CA GLY A 111 -4.38 13.68 -8.15
C GLY A 111 -3.66 12.71 -7.23
N ILE A 112 -4.25 11.53 -7.11
CA ILE A 112 -3.70 10.40 -6.36
C ILE A 112 -3.65 9.19 -7.29
N GLU A 113 -2.52 8.48 -7.30
CA GLU A 113 -2.39 7.21 -8.02
C GLU A 113 -1.96 6.09 -7.07
N ILE A 114 -2.75 5.02 -7.03
CA ILE A 114 -2.53 3.92 -6.09
C ILE A 114 -2.27 2.61 -6.85
N THR A 115 -1.13 1.98 -6.59
CA THR A 115 -0.79 0.63 -7.07
C THR A 115 -0.88 -0.35 -5.91
N ARG A 116 -2.03 -0.99 -5.75
CA ARG A 116 -2.30 -1.85 -4.58
C ARG A 116 -1.52 -3.16 -4.58
N PRO A 117 -1.24 -3.73 -3.39
CA PRO A 117 -0.78 -5.10 -3.29
C PRO A 117 -1.79 -6.07 -3.93
N PRO A 118 -1.33 -7.07 -4.69
CA PRO A 118 -2.16 -8.18 -5.15
C PRO A 118 -2.90 -8.87 -4.00
N TRP A 119 -4.14 -9.31 -4.26
CA TRP A 119 -5.02 -9.93 -3.26
C TRP A 119 -4.40 -11.16 -2.58
N ILE A 120 -3.50 -11.88 -3.26
CA ILE A 120 -2.83 -13.07 -2.71
C ILE A 120 -1.97 -12.79 -1.47
N TYR A 121 -1.55 -11.53 -1.28
CA TYR A 121 -0.76 -11.12 -0.11
C TYR A 121 -1.64 -10.75 1.09
N TYR A 122 -2.96 -10.80 0.96
CA TYR A 122 -3.89 -10.49 2.04
C TYR A 122 -4.06 -11.73 2.91
N LYS A 123 -3.85 -11.60 4.22
CA LYS A 123 -4.10 -12.67 5.20
C LYS A 123 -5.59 -13.01 5.29
N PHE A 124 -6.44 -11.99 5.17
CA PHE A 124 -7.89 -12.07 5.12
C PHE A 124 -8.37 -11.33 3.87
N PRO A 125 -8.85 -12.05 2.84
CA PRO A 125 -9.33 -11.43 1.61
C PRO A 125 -10.45 -10.42 1.87
N GLU A 126 -10.34 -9.24 1.29
CA GLU A 126 -11.33 -8.17 1.32
C GLU A 126 -11.07 -7.15 0.19
N ASP A 127 -12.13 -6.47 -0.23
CA ASP A 127 -12.10 -5.46 -1.31
C ASP A 127 -12.57 -4.08 -0.82
N HIS A 128 -12.52 -3.80 0.49
CA HIS A 128 -13.10 -2.60 1.08
C HIS A 128 -12.46 -1.32 0.55
N ILE A 129 -11.15 -1.31 0.33
CA ILE A 129 -10.47 -0.17 -0.29
C ILE A 129 -10.84 -0.03 -1.78
N ASP A 130 -11.11 -1.13 -2.50
CA ASP A 130 -11.51 -1.05 -3.92
C ASP A 130 -12.88 -0.39 -4.01
N PHE A 131 -13.79 -0.86 -3.17
CA PHE A 131 -15.12 -0.29 -3.03
C PHE A 131 -15.04 1.19 -2.62
N ALA A 132 -14.20 1.55 -1.65
CA ALA A 132 -14.05 2.93 -1.21
C ALA A 132 -13.47 3.85 -2.30
N LEU A 133 -12.49 3.37 -3.08
CA LEU A 133 -11.94 4.10 -4.22
C LEU A 133 -13.00 4.28 -5.32
N PHE A 134 -13.75 3.22 -5.64
CA PHE A 134 -14.86 3.26 -6.58
C PHE A 134 -15.92 4.30 -6.17
N VAL A 135 -16.37 4.29 -4.90
CA VAL A 135 -17.34 5.25 -4.36
C VAL A 135 -16.83 6.69 -4.45
N ARG A 136 -15.51 6.92 -4.36
CA ARG A 136 -14.89 8.24 -4.51
C ARG A 136 -14.57 8.62 -5.96
N GLY A 137 -15.02 7.84 -6.94
CA GLY A 137 -14.87 8.12 -8.36
C GLY A 137 -13.48 7.82 -8.92
N ALA A 138 -12.69 7.00 -8.23
CA ALA A 138 -11.43 6.52 -8.79
C ALA A 138 -11.70 5.63 -10.02
N TYR A 139 -10.81 5.70 -10.99
CA TYR A 139 -10.86 4.89 -12.21
C TYR A 139 -9.56 4.11 -12.39
N HIS A 140 -9.64 3.01 -13.11
CA HIS A 140 -8.46 2.20 -13.41
C HIS A 140 -7.56 2.90 -14.44
N ARG A 141 -6.31 3.19 -14.06
CA ARG A 141 -5.30 3.74 -14.98
C ARG A 141 -4.60 2.65 -15.79
N LYS A 142 -4.23 1.56 -15.11
CA LYS A 142 -3.53 0.40 -15.69
C LYS A 142 -3.93 -0.88 -14.96
N ARG A 143 -3.68 -2.02 -15.58
CA ARG A 143 -3.84 -3.35 -14.99
C ARG A 143 -2.59 -4.15 -15.27
N GLU A 144 -1.98 -4.69 -14.22
CA GLU A 144 -0.79 -5.52 -14.30
C GLU A 144 -1.17 -6.98 -14.06
N LEU A 145 -0.49 -7.91 -14.74
CA LEU A 145 -0.70 -9.34 -14.56
C LEU A 145 0.12 -9.83 -13.37
N THR A 146 -0.52 -10.53 -12.43
CA THR A 146 0.17 -11.26 -11.37
C THR A 146 -0.05 -12.75 -11.57
N ALA A 147 1.04 -13.49 -11.80
CA ALA A 147 1.05 -14.95 -11.82
C ALA A 147 1.62 -15.44 -10.49
N VAL A 148 0.89 -16.30 -9.78
CA VAL A 148 1.28 -16.80 -8.47
C VAL A 148 1.35 -18.32 -8.50
N VAL A 149 2.45 -18.86 -8.02
CA VAL A 149 2.63 -20.31 -7.85
C VAL A 149 2.60 -20.62 -6.36
N ARG A 150 1.73 -21.55 -5.97
CA ARG A 150 1.67 -22.04 -4.60
C ARG A 150 2.88 -22.93 -4.33
N LEU A 151 3.63 -22.60 -3.30
CA LEU A 151 4.67 -23.50 -2.78
C LEU A 151 4.07 -24.45 -1.73
N TYR A 152 4.47 -25.72 -1.82
CA TYR A 152 4.17 -26.79 -0.88
C TYR A 152 5.36 -27.07 0.04
N ASP A 153 5.11 -27.88 1.05
CA ASP A 153 6.03 -28.29 2.11
C ASP A 153 7.21 -29.18 1.66
N SER A 154 7.24 -29.62 0.39
CA SER A 154 8.26 -30.54 -0.14
C SER A 154 8.63 -30.17 -1.57
N ILE A 155 9.90 -30.43 -1.91
CA ILE A 155 10.44 -30.19 -3.25
C ILE A 155 9.66 -31.03 -4.27
N GLU A 156 9.37 -32.30 -3.94
CA GLU A 156 8.66 -33.23 -4.80
C GLU A 156 7.27 -32.69 -5.20
N LYS A 157 6.49 -32.18 -4.21
CA LYS A 157 5.17 -31.58 -4.50
C LYS A 157 5.27 -30.31 -5.34
N ASN A 158 6.32 -29.50 -5.13
CA ASN A 158 6.57 -28.31 -5.93
C ASN A 158 6.96 -28.65 -7.38
N LEU A 159 7.80 -29.66 -7.60
CA LEU A 159 8.20 -30.10 -8.95
C LEU A 159 7.03 -30.79 -9.69
N ALA A 160 6.13 -31.47 -8.96
CA ALA A 160 4.97 -32.13 -9.55
C ALA A 160 4.02 -31.16 -10.27
N ILE A 161 3.88 -29.91 -9.77
CA ILE A 161 3.04 -28.89 -10.40
C ILE A 161 3.72 -28.15 -11.57
N MET A 162 5.04 -28.33 -11.75
CA MET A 162 5.77 -27.77 -12.88
C MET A 162 5.60 -28.68 -14.11
N ARG A 163 5.52 -28.05 -15.29
CA ARG A 163 5.50 -28.78 -16.56
C ARG A 163 6.83 -29.52 -16.76
N PRO A 164 6.86 -30.67 -17.45
CA PRO A 164 8.09 -31.43 -17.67
C PRO A 164 9.25 -30.62 -18.23
N GLU A 165 8.98 -29.63 -19.08
CA GLU A 165 10.00 -28.77 -19.69
C GLU A 165 10.60 -27.72 -18.72
N ALA A 166 9.98 -27.54 -17.55
CA ALA A 166 10.39 -26.59 -16.51
C ALA A 166 10.88 -27.27 -15.22
N ARG A 167 10.98 -28.60 -15.22
CA ARG A 167 11.58 -29.40 -14.14
C ARG A 167 13.09 -29.52 -14.35
#